data_AF-A0A7J8X2U1-F1
#
_entry.id   AF-A0A7J8X2U1-F1
#
_cell.length_a   1.000
_cell.length_b   1.000
_cell.length_c   1.000
_cell.angle_alpha   90.00
_cell.angle_beta   90.00
_cell.angle_gamma   90.00
#
_symmetry.space_group_name_H-M   'P 1'
#
loop_
_entity.id
_entity.type
_entity.pdbx_description
1 polymer ?
#
loop_
_entity_poly.entity_id
_entity_poly.type
_entity_poly.pdbx_seq_one_letter_code
_entity_poly.pdbx_strand_id
1 'polypeptide(L)'
;MEDSIVGLSLDDEEEEIIQLEVEETSQEISYVNCLVGVFLASSVMYFQAMRSILASVWHPIGGVSISDLGRERYLFYFYYEVDVERVMKN
;
A
#
# COMPACT_ATOMS: atom_id res chain seq x y z
N MET A 1 45.94 -7.35 3.42
CA MET A 1 45.12 -7.04 4.61
C MET A 1 43.70 -7.22 4.15
N GLU A 2 43.28 -8.47 4.15
CA GLU A 2 41.99 -8.95 3.63
C GLU A 2 41.12 -9.18 4.86
N ASP A 3 40.59 -8.09 5.41
CA ASP A 3 39.68 -8.16 6.54
C ASP A 3 38.28 -8.55 6.03
N SER A 4 38.07 -9.87 5.96
CA SER A 4 37.00 -10.53 6.70
C SER A 4 35.62 -9.85 6.70
N ILE A 5 34.91 -9.91 5.56
CA ILE A 5 33.44 -9.82 5.57
C ILE A 5 32.90 -11.20 5.94
N VAL A 6 32.95 -11.49 7.24
CA VAL A 6 32.48 -12.75 7.81
C VAL A 6 31.04 -12.54 8.28
N GLY A 7 30.12 -13.33 7.73
CA GLY A 7 28.90 -13.72 8.43
C GLY A 7 27.73 -12.73 8.39
N LEU A 8 27.14 -12.53 7.21
CA LEU A 8 25.69 -12.31 7.16
C LEU A 8 25.03 -13.67 6.90
N SER A 9 24.77 -14.41 7.99
CA SER A 9 23.86 -15.55 7.97
C SER A 9 22.46 -14.99 8.20
N LEU A 10 21.57 -15.12 7.21
CA LEU A 10 20.15 -14.97 7.44
C LEU A 10 19.70 -16.26 8.13
N ASP A 11 19.64 -16.22 9.45
CA ASP A 11 19.05 -17.27 10.27
C ASP A 11 17.53 -17.21 10.05
N ASP A 12 17.03 -18.14 9.25
CA ASP A 12 15.66 -18.22 8.73
C ASP A 12 14.71 -18.86 9.76
N GLU A 13 14.73 -18.41 11.03
CA GLU A 13 13.93 -19.06 12.10
C GLU A 13 13.14 -18.16 13.06
N GLU A 14 13.00 -16.86 12.81
CA GLU A 14 11.89 -16.11 13.41
C GLU A 14 11.28 -15.19 12.35
N GLU A 15 10.03 -15.50 11.94
CA GLU A 15 9.15 -14.48 11.36
C GLU A 15 9.00 -13.39 12.42
N GLU A 16 9.91 -12.43 12.44
CA GLU A 16 9.84 -11.26 13.29
C GLU A 16 8.64 -10.45 12.78
N ILE A 17 7.48 -10.72 13.37
CA ILE A 17 6.25 -10.00 13.10
C ILE A 17 6.53 -8.56 13.50
N ILE A 18 6.80 -7.70 12.52
CA ILE A 18 6.89 -6.26 12.72
C ILE A 18 5.50 -5.80 13.18
N GLN A 19 5.29 -5.78 14.49
CA GLN A 19 4.11 -5.20 15.11
C GLN A 19 4.25 -3.69 15.00
N LEU A 20 3.69 -3.15 13.92
CA LEU A 20 3.54 -1.73 13.76
C LEU A 20 2.50 -1.29 14.79
N GLU A 21 2.96 -0.74 15.92
CA GLU A 21 2.08 -0.01 16.84
C GLU A 21 1.46 1.13 16.03
N VAL A 22 0.21 0.92 15.61
CA VAL A 22 -0.60 1.99 15.06
C VAL A 22 -0.92 2.89 16.25
N GLU A 23 -0.07 3.89 16.49
CA GLU A 23 -0.45 4.99 17.35
C GLU A 23 -1.75 5.57 16.78
N GLU A 24 -2.87 5.37 17.48
CA GLU A 24 -4.14 6.04 17.22
C GLU A 24 -4.00 7.52 17.59
N THR A 25 -3.13 8.22 16.87
CA THR A 25 -3.18 9.66 16.82
C THR A 25 -4.45 10.00 16.07
N SER A 26 -5.40 10.62 16.76
CA SER A 26 -6.54 11.31 16.12
C SER A 26 -6.01 12.50 15.33
N GLN A 27 -5.19 12.23 14.33
CA GLN A 27 -4.83 13.17 13.29
C GLN A 27 -6.11 13.38 12.49
N GLU A 28 -6.51 14.64 12.31
CA GLU A 28 -7.55 14.99 11.35
C GLU A 28 -7.20 14.29 10.04
N ILE A 29 -8.04 13.34 9.62
CA ILE A 29 -7.80 12.56 8.41
C ILE A 29 -7.85 13.55 7.25
N SER A 30 -6.67 13.94 6.75
CA SER A 30 -6.55 14.75 5.57
C SER A 30 -6.90 13.89 4.36
N TYR A 31 -8.00 14.22 3.69
CA TYR A 31 -8.42 13.55 2.46
C TYR A 31 -7.72 14.12 1.21
N VAL A 32 -6.65 14.91 1.40
CA VAL A 32 -5.80 15.36 0.30
C VAL A 32 -5.18 14.13 -0.35
N ASN A 33 -5.23 14.08 -1.69
CA ASN A 33 -4.76 12.96 -2.51
C ASN A 33 -5.50 11.62 -2.30
N CYS A 34 -6.70 11.66 -1.73
CA CYS A 34 -7.56 10.48 -1.61
C CYS A 34 -8.55 10.38 -2.78
N LEU A 35 -8.61 9.20 -3.40
CA LEU A 35 -9.64 8.84 -4.38
C LEU A 35 -10.48 7.68 -3.85
N VAL A 36 -11.79 7.69 -4.15
CA VAL A 36 -12.68 6.56 -3.83
C VAL A 36 -13.13 5.91 -5.13
N GLY A 37 -12.95 4.60 -5.23
CA GLY A 37 -13.32 3.82 -6.41
C GLY A 37 -14.09 2.55 -6.05
N VAL A 38 -14.78 2.00 -7.05
CA VAL A 38 -15.46 0.71 -7.00
C VAL A 38 -14.87 -0.18 -8.08
N PHE A 39 -14.67 -1.47 -7.77
CA PHE A 39 -14.31 -2.44 -8.80
C PHE A 39 -15.55 -3.00 -9.48
N LEU A 40 -15.59 -2.87 -10.79
CA LEU A 40 -16.59 -3.52 -11.62
C LEU A 40 -16.15 -4.95 -11.90
N ALA A 41 -16.44 -5.85 -10.96
CA ALA A 41 -16.21 -7.29 -11.12
C ALA A 41 -17.53 -8.04 -11.09
N SER A 42 -17.67 -9.08 -11.90
CA SER A 42 -18.84 -9.98 -11.87
C SER A 42 -18.79 -11.01 -10.73
N SER A 43 -17.72 -10.99 -9.94
CA SER A 43 -17.44 -11.95 -8.87
C SER A 43 -16.82 -11.26 -7.66
N VAL A 44 -17.00 -11.87 -6.48
CA VAL A 44 -16.36 -11.44 -5.24
C VAL A 44 -14.83 -11.50 -5.43
N MET A 45 -14.16 -10.36 -5.23
CA MET A 45 -12.70 -10.27 -5.30
C MET A 45 -12.09 -10.34 -3.91
N TYR A 46 -11.00 -11.10 -3.78
CA TYR A 46 -10.22 -11.14 -2.55
C TYR A 46 -9.41 -9.85 -2.43
N PHE A 47 -9.74 -9.02 -1.44
CA PHE A 47 -9.17 -7.69 -1.27
C PHE A 47 -7.64 -7.67 -1.28
N GLN A 48 -6.99 -8.61 -0.57
CA GLN A 48 -5.53 -8.67 -0.50
C GLN A 48 -4.90 -8.89 -1.88
N ALA A 49 -5.42 -9.83 -2.66
CA ALA A 49 -4.91 -10.12 -4.00
C ALA A 49 -5.14 -8.92 -4.94
N MET A 50 -6.33 -8.34 -4.92
CA MET A 50 -6.66 -7.13 -5.67
C MET A 50 -5.71 -5.98 -5.31
N ARG A 51 -5.51 -5.72 -4.02
CA ARG A 51 -4.62 -4.67 -3.51
C ARG A 51 -3.18 -4.87 -3.99
N SER A 52 -2.64 -6.08 -3.87
CA SER A 52 -1.28 -6.39 -4.32
C SER A 52 -1.11 -6.20 -5.82
N ILE A 53 -2.11 -6.59 -6.63
CA ILE A 53 -2.07 -6.39 -8.09
C ILE A 53 -2.15 -4.92 -8.45
N LEU A 54 -3.03 -4.15 -7.81
CA LEU A 54 -3.15 -2.71 -8.09
C LEU A 54 -1.89 -1.96 -7.68
N ALA A 55 -1.35 -2.27 -6.50
CA ALA A 55 -0.11 -1.68 -6.03
C ALA A 55 1.08 -2.06 -6.92
N SER A 56 1.05 -3.20 -7.62
CA SER A 56 2.10 -3.59 -8.56
C SER A 56 1.90 -3.04 -9.97
N VAL A 57 0.66 -2.79 -10.41
CA VAL A 57 0.37 -2.25 -11.75
C VAL A 57 0.41 -0.73 -11.75
N TRP A 58 -0.18 -0.09 -10.74
CA TRP A 58 0.00 1.34 -10.53
C TRP A 58 1.42 1.55 -10.03
N HIS A 59 2.23 2.19 -10.87
CA HIS A 59 3.58 2.65 -10.55
C HIS A 59 3.62 4.19 -10.34
N PRO A 60 2.85 4.74 -9.38
CA PRO A 60 3.02 6.13 -8.96
C PRO A 60 4.38 6.28 -8.25
N ILE A 61 4.93 7.48 -8.26
CA ILE A 61 6.29 7.76 -7.74
C ILE A 61 6.40 7.32 -6.26
N GLY A 62 5.34 7.56 -5.49
CA GLY A 62 5.29 7.23 -4.06
C GLY A 62 4.56 5.95 -3.71
N GLY A 63 4.07 5.17 -4.69
CA GLY A 63 3.15 4.07 -4.39
C GLY A 63 1.74 4.55 -4.03
N VAL A 64 0.90 3.60 -3.62
CA VAL A 64 -0.51 3.84 -3.26
C VAL A 64 -0.84 3.01 -2.03
N SER A 65 -1.52 3.62 -1.05
CA SER A 65 -2.14 2.88 0.04
C SER A 65 -3.62 2.64 -0.26
N ILE A 66 -4.09 1.42 -0.06
CA ILE A 66 -5.46 1.02 -0.38
C ILE A 66 -6.15 0.51 0.89
N SER A 67 -7.29 1.10 1.22
CA SER A 67 -8.14 0.72 2.35
C SER A 67 -9.54 0.35 1.90
N ASP A 68 -10.13 -0.66 2.54
CA ASP A 68 -11.51 -1.09 2.27
C ASP A 68 -12.50 -0.19 3.04
N LEU A 69 -13.45 0.42 2.33
CA LEU A 69 -14.54 1.25 2.90
C LEU A 69 -15.87 0.46 2.99
N GLY A 70 -15.85 -0.82 2.62
CA GLY A 70 -17.02 -1.68 2.53
C GLY A 70 -17.93 -1.35 1.34
N ARG A 71 -18.84 -2.28 1.05
CA ARG A 71 -19.76 -2.19 -0.11
C ARG A 71 -19.00 -2.02 -1.42
N GLU A 72 -17.92 -2.76 -1.59
CA GLU A 72 -17.08 -2.77 -2.80
C GLU A 72 -16.47 -1.39 -3.13
N ARG A 73 -16.32 -0.53 -2.12
CA ARG A 73 -15.66 0.77 -2.24
C ARG A 73 -14.30 0.73 -1.58
N TYR A 74 -13.33 1.33 -2.25
CA TYR A 74 -11.95 1.35 -1.82
C TYR A 74 -11.43 2.77 -1.82
N LEU A 75 -10.71 3.12 -0.76
CA LEU A 75 -9.97 4.37 -0.65
C LEU A 75 -8.57 4.14 -1.18
N PHE A 76 -8.15 4.98 -2.11
CA PHE A 76 -6.80 5.03 -2.64
C PHE A 76 -6.15 6.31 -2.17
N TYR A 77 -5.10 6.19 -1.37
CA TYR A 77 -4.30 7.31 -0.91
C TYR A 77 -2.99 7.36 -1.70
N PHE A 78 -2.74 8.49 -2.34
CA PHE A 78 -1.51 8.76 -3.08
C PHE A 78 -0.60 9.67 -2.26
N TYR A 79 0.68 9.32 -2.18
CA TYR A 79 1.66 10.10 -1.41
C TYR A 79 2.04 11.43 -2.08
N TYR A 80 1.82 11.56 -3.39
CA TYR A 80 2.11 12.76 -4.16
C TYR A 80 0.93 13.18 -5.04
N GLU A 81 0.69 14.50 -5.11
CA GLU A 81 -0.38 15.08 -5.93
C GLU A 81 -0.22 14.76 -7.43
N VAL A 82 1.03 14.71 -7.92
CA VAL A 82 1.32 14.34 -9.31
C VAL A 82 0.79 12.95 -9.68
N ASP A 83 0.74 12.02 -8.72
CA ASP A 83 0.21 10.69 -8.93
C ASP A 83 -1.32 10.71 -9.06
N VAL A 84 -2.00 11.55 -8.27
CA VAL A 84 -3.45 11.79 -8.37
C VAL A 84 -3.80 12.38 -9.73
N GLU A 85 -3.07 13.42 -10.16
CA GLU A 85 -3.29 14.05 -11.46
C GLU A 85 -3.12 13.05 -12.61
N ARG A 86 -2.13 12.16 -12.51
CA ARG A 86 -1.85 11.15 -13.54
C ARG A 86 -2.99 10.14 -13.64
N VAL A 87 -3.58 9.75 -12.52
CA VAL A 87 -4.75 8.86 -12.50
C VAL A 87 -5.98 9.57 -13.06
N MET A 88 -6.17 10.84 -12.73
CA MET A 88 -7.33 11.65 -13.15
C MET A 88 -7.31 12.12 -14.62
N LYS A 89 -6.14 12.15 -15.25
CA LYS A 89 -5.96 12.61 -16.65
C LYS A 89 -6.22 11.52 -17.70
N ASN A 90 -6.51 10.28 -17.29
CA ASN A 90 -6.95 9.19 -18.18
C ASN A 90 -8.48 9.15 -18.29
#